data_AF-A0A318IKM0-F1
#
_entry.id   AF-A0A318IKM0-F1
#
_cell.length_a   1.000
_cell.length_b   1.000
_cell.length_c   1.000
_cell.angle_alpha   90.00
_cell.angle_beta   90.00
_cell.angle_gamma   90.00
#
_symmetry.space_group_name_H-M   'P 1'
#
loop_
_entity.id
_entity.type
_entity.pdbx_description
1 polymer ?
#
loop_
_entity_poly.entity_id
_entity_poly.type
_entity_poly.pdbx_seq_one_letter_code
_entity_poly.pdbx_strand_id
1 'polypeptide(L)' 'MSRIIERIAWFTRDQRGVTAIEYGLIAALIAVGIVAALATVGADLQTVFNTVADDMQSVVAGI' A
#
# COMPACT_ATOMS: atom_id res chain seq x y z
N MET A 1 7.47 4.36 -46.91
CA MET A 1 7.59 3.19 -46.01
C MET A 1 8.66 3.36 -44.91
N SER A 2 9.46 4.45 -44.85
CA SER A 2 10.45 4.62 -43.77
C SER A 2 9.87 5.00 -42.40
N ARG A 3 8.72 5.70 -42.36
CA ARG A 3 8.11 6.15 -41.10
C ARG A 3 7.73 5.02 -40.13
N ILE A 4 7.41 3.83 -40.65
CA ILE A 4 7.07 2.66 -39.81
C ILE A 4 8.34 2.05 -39.22
N ILE A 5 9.40 1.93 -40.03
CA ILE A 5 10.70 1.40 -39.61
C ILE A 5 11.32 2.31 -38.53
N GLU A 6 11.25 3.63 -38.70
CA GLU A 6 11.69 4.60 -37.68
C GLU A 6 10.91 4.47 -36.36
N ARG A 7 9.59 4.29 -36.42
CA ARG A 7 8.76 4.13 -35.21
C ARG A 7 9.09 2.86 -34.44
N ILE A 8 9.34 1.76 -35.15
CA ILE A 8 9.74 0.49 -34.53
C ILE A 8 11.14 0.62 -33.92
N ALA A 9 12.09 1.26 -34.61
CA ALA A 9 13.43 1.50 -34.09
C ALA A 9 13.47 2.45 -32.89
N TRP A 10 12.52 3.39 -32.80
CA TRP A 10 12.35 4.26 -31.64
C TRP A 10 11.77 3.49 -30.44
N PHE A 11 10.77 2.64 -30.66
CA PHE A 11 10.14 1.84 -29.61
C PHE A 11 11.11 0.86 -28.96
N THR A 12 11.98 0.20 -29.73
CA THR A 12 13.01 -0.71 -29.18
C THR A 12 14.11 0.02 -28.39
N ARG A 13 14.21 1.34 -28.54
CA ARG A 13 15.15 2.20 -27.80
C ARG A 13 14.53 2.82 -26.55
N ASP A 14 13.22 2.67 -26.36
CA ASP A 14 12.49 3.24 -25.23
C ASP A 14 12.72 2.41 -23.95
N GLN A 15 13.39 3.00 -22.96
CA GLN A 15 13.69 2.35 -21.67
C GLN A 15 12.62 2.64 -20.61
N ARG A 16 11.57 3.40 -20.96
CA ARG A 16 10.50 3.78 -20.03
C ARG A 16 9.81 2.58 -19.39
N GLY A 17 9.70 1.47 -20.12
CA GLY A 17 9.19 0.20 -19.59
C GLY A 17 10.08 -0.42 -18.50
N VAL A 18 11.39 -0.31 -18.62
CA VAL A 18 12.35 -0.79 -17.61
C VAL A 18 12.28 0.09 -16.37
N THR A 19 12.24 1.42 -16.54
CA THR A 19 12.07 2.35 -15.41
C THR A 19 10.73 2.14 -14.68
N ALA A 20 9.66 1.74 -15.38
CA ALA A 20 8.39 1.43 -14.75
C ALA A 20 8.45 0.21 -13.83
N ILE A 21 9.32 -0.78 -14.12
CA ILE A 21 9.54 -1.95 -13.27
C ILE A 21 10.34 -1.57 -12.01
N GLU A 22 11.34 -0.69 -12.14
CA GLU A 22 12.12 -0.20 -11.00
C GLU A 22 11.27 0.59 -10.01
N TYR A 23 10.50 1.58 -10.51
CA TYR A 23 9.57 2.33 -9.67
C TYR A 23 8.41 1.46 -9.18
N GLY A 24 7.97 0.47 -9.97
CA GLY A 24 6.96 -0.50 -9.57
C GLY A 24 7.40 -1.35 -8.37
N LEU A 25 8.67 -1.80 -8.35
CA LEU A 25 9.23 -2.56 -7.23
C LEU A 25 9.34 -1.71 -5.96
N ILE A 26 9.81 -0.46 -6.09
CA ILE A 26 9.89 0.48 -4.96
C ILE A 26 8.48 0.76 -4.40
N ALA A 27 7.50 1.01 -5.27
CA ALA A 27 6.12 1.22 -4.87
C ALA A 27 5.53 -0.01 -4.14
N ALA A 28 5.84 -1.22 -4.62
CA ALA A 28 5.41 -2.45 -3.96
C ALA A 28 6.03 -2.60 -2.55
N LEU A 29 7.32 -2.30 -2.38
CA LEU A 29 7.98 -2.35 -1.08
C LEU A 29 7.40 -1.32 -0.09
N ILE A 30 7.16 -0.09 -0.56
CA ILE A 30 6.50 0.95 0.25
C ILE A 30 5.10 0.50 0.65
N ALA A 31 4.31 -0.05 -0.28
CA ALA A 31 2.96 -0.52 -0.01
C ALA A 31 2.95 -1.63 1.07
N VAL A 32 3.86 -2.61 0.97
CA VAL A 32 3.98 -3.68 1.98
C VAL A 32 4.35 -3.11 3.35
N GLY A 33 5.28 -2.14 3.40
CA GLY A 33 5.64 -1.47 4.65
C GLY A 33 4.48 -0.71 5.29
N ILE A 34 3.68 -0.01 4.48
CA ILE A 34 2.47 0.68 4.94
C ILE A 34 1.44 -0.31 5.48
N VAL A 35 1.18 -1.41 4.77
CA VAL A 35 0.23 -2.44 5.23
C VAL A 35 0.65 -3.03 6.58
N ALA A 36 1.94 -3.32 6.76
CA ALA A 36 2.48 -3.83 8.03
C ALA A 36 2.30 -2.82 9.17
N ALA A 37 2.57 -1.54 8.93
CA ALA A 37 2.39 -0.48 9.94
C ALA A 37 0.90 -0.25 10.26
N LEU A 38 0.01 -0.31 9.26
CA LEU A 38 -1.43 -0.17 9.50
C LEU A 38 -2.01 -1.37 10.27
N ALA A 39 -1.45 -2.56 10.13
CA ALA A 39 -1.87 -3.72 10.92
C ALA A 39 -1.62 -3.51 12.42
N THR A 40 -0.48 -2.95 12.81
CA THR A 40 -0.18 -2.66 14.22
C THR A 40 -1.09 -1.54 14.76
N VAL A 41 -1.24 -0.45 14.01
CA VAL A 41 -2.14 0.65 14.38
C VAL A 41 -3.59 0.15 14.53
N GLY A 42 -4.03 -0.74 13.63
CA GLY A 42 -5.36 -1.34 13.71
C GLY A 42 -5.56 -2.16 14.99
N ALA A 43 -4.57 -2.96 15.40
CA ALA A 43 -4.62 -3.73 16.64
C ALA A 43 -4.65 -2.83 17.89
N ASP A 44 -3.87 -1.76 17.91
CA ASP A 44 -3.86 -0.79 19.01
C ASP A 44 -5.22 -0.08 19.12
N LEU A 45 -5.78 0.36 18.00
CA LEU A 45 -7.11 0.97 17.97
C LEU A 45 -8.19 0.00 18.45
N GLN A 46 -8.14 -1.26 18.01
CA GLN A 46 -9.07 -2.29 18.48
C GLN A 46 -8.97 -2.48 19.99
N THR A 47 -7.76 -2.50 20.54
CA THR A 47 -7.53 -2.59 21.99
C THR A 47 -8.17 -1.42 22.71
N VAL A 48 -7.94 -0.19 22.25
CA VAL A 48 -8.55 1.01 22.85
C VAL A 48 -10.06 0.96 22.82
N PHE A 49 -10.67 0.61 21.68
CA PHE A 49 -12.13 0.53 21.58
C PHE A 49 -12.72 -0.58 22.45
N ASN A 50 -12.02 -1.72 22.59
CA ASN A 50 -12.44 -2.79 23.48
C ASN A 50 -12.39 -2.34 24.95
N THR A 51 -11.31 -1.69 25.38
CA THR A 51 -11.23 -1.14 26.74
C THR A 51 -12.38 -0.18 27.04
N VAL A 52 -12.68 0.74 26.11
CA VAL A 52 -13.81 1.66 26.28
C VAL A 52 -15.14 0.90 26.34
N ALA A 53 -15.33 -0.12 25.50
CA ALA A 53 -16.54 -0.93 25.51
C ALA A 53 -16.71 -1.69 26.83
N ASP A 54 -15.62 -2.27 27.35
CA ASP A 54 -15.59 -3.00 28.62
C ASP A 54 -15.90 -2.07 29.80
N ASP A 55 -15.29 -0.88 29.84
CA ASP A 55 -15.57 0.13 30.87
C ASP A 55 -17.03 0.57 30.85
N MET A 56 -17.59 0.83 29.65
CA MET A 56 -19.00 1.16 29.49
C MET A 56 -19.91 0.01 29.95
N GLN A 57 -19.54 -1.24 29.66
CA GLN A 57 -20.30 -2.41 30.08
C GLN A 57 -20.28 -2.57 31.60
N SER A 58 -19.14 -2.35 32.27
CA SER A 58 -19.05 -2.39 33.74
C SER A 58 -20.01 -1.38 34.36
N VAL A 59 -19.96 -0.12 33.89
CA VAL A 59 -20.83 0.95 34.39
C VAL A 59 -22.31 0.61 34.23
N VAL A 60 -22.71 0.06 33.08
CA VAL A 60 -24.12 -0.33 32.82
C VAL A 60 -24.53 -1.54 33.64
N ALA A 61 -23.63 -2.49 33.87
CA ALA A 61 -23.88 -3.69 34.66
C ALA A 61 -23.99 -3.40 36.18
N GLY A 62 -23.65 -2.18 36.62
CA GLY A 62 -23.74 -1.78 38.02
C GLY A 62 -22.69 -2.44 38.92
N ILE A 63 -21.60 -2.94 38.32
CA ILE A 63 -20.39 -3.43 38.97
C ILE A 63 -19.24 -2.46 38.73
#